data_AF-S8CYA6-F1
#
_entry.id   AF-S8CYA6-F1
#
_cell.length_a   1.000
_cell.length_b   1.000
_cell.length_c   1.000
_cell.angle_alpha   90.00
_cell.angle_beta   90.00
_cell.angle_gamma   90.00
#
_symmetry.space_group_name_H-M   'P 1'
#
loop_
_entity.id
_entity.type
_entity.pdbx_description
1 polymer ?
#
loop_
_entity_poly.entity_id
_entity_poly.type
_entity_poly.pdbx_seq_one_letter_code
_entity_poly.pdbx_strand_id
1 'polypeptide(L)'
;MGSEENETVKINVTGLKKFHGVEENPAETIVNNLRDYADHRVLPDNVKLGICKLLETAGDGAISELYKLLEAGINGEDNVNVEKVVWLHIGVSSGLLKFTLQRQAVNEATFCCCPDELKWQRQTSCAIEAILELLKMKGFDAVISNDAGRYVCNFVYYHSLMFAERKGPGTEGLDRIEEKKIEGMETATTKKVNGISRLAIDIGGSLIKVVYLSGDGHNVSSSADERLNHDSSLHDIFPGGGLDFLTFETSKINEFIEFLSSVLLQRGARRDEAEWSEKLVVKATGGGAFKFASLFMEKLGITLDKVDEMDSLVAGANLVLKAWDREAFTYMDGRKEYVEIDEKDLYPYLLVNIGSGVSMIKVDSGDKFERVSGTSIGGGTLLGLGRLLTKCKSFDELLELSVEGNNRAVDMLVGDIYGGMDYAKIGLTSTAIASSFGKAVSERKELEDYRGEDVARSLLRMISNNIAQVQIAYLNALHHSMKRILFGGFFIRGHEYTMDTISVGVHYWSKGEAKAMFLRHEGFLGALGAFLAYDLR
;
A
#
# COMPACT_ATOMS: atom_id res chain seq x y z
N MET A 1 -17.37 17.40 53.71
CA MET A 1 -17.15 15.94 53.63
C MET A 1 -17.88 15.46 52.40
N GLY A 2 -17.20 15.45 51.25
CA GLY A 2 -17.71 14.85 50.02
C GLY A 2 -17.11 13.45 49.95
N SER A 3 -17.97 12.44 49.91
CA SER A 3 -17.60 11.06 49.67
C SER A 3 -16.97 10.95 48.28
N GLU A 4 -15.66 10.68 48.22
CA GLU A 4 -15.04 10.11 47.03
C GLU A 4 -15.72 8.75 46.80
N GLU A 5 -16.60 8.68 45.80
CA GLU A 5 -17.11 7.41 45.31
C GLU A 5 -15.90 6.60 44.84
N ASN A 6 -15.69 5.42 45.42
CA ASN A 6 -14.57 4.55 45.05
C ASN A 6 -14.78 4.09 43.61
N GLU A 7 -14.11 4.73 42.66
CA GLU A 7 -14.14 4.35 41.26
C GLU A 7 -13.72 2.87 41.12
N THR A 8 -14.59 2.06 40.53
CA THR A 8 -14.29 0.64 40.31
C THR A 8 -13.43 0.49 39.05
N VAL A 9 -12.23 -0.08 39.21
CA VAL A 9 -11.26 -0.29 38.13
C VAL A 9 -11.27 -1.74 37.68
N LYS A 10 -11.51 -1.97 36.38
CA LYS A 10 -11.40 -3.30 35.75
C LYS A 10 -10.06 -3.42 35.03
N ILE A 11 -9.25 -4.41 35.39
CA ILE A 11 -7.95 -4.67 34.76
C ILE A 11 -8.08 -5.88 33.84
N ASN A 12 -7.93 -5.67 32.53
CA ASN A 12 -7.83 -6.73 31.54
C ASN A 12 -6.35 -6.99 31.22
N VAL A 13 -5.96 -8.24 31.06
CA VAL A 13 -4.56 -8.65 30.85
C VAL A 13 -4.45 -9.47 29.59
N THR A 14 -3.46 -9.14 28.77
CA THR A 14 -3.14 -9.93 27.57
C THR A 14 -1.68 -10.34 27.55
N GLY A 15 -1.41 -11.52 26.98
CA GLY A 15 -0.06 -11.97 26.67
C GLY A 15 0.00 -12.61 25.29
N LEU A 16 1.21 -12.89 24.81
CA LEU A 16 1.44 -13.58 23.54
C LEU A 16 1.79 -15.04 23.81
N LYS A 17 1.28 -15.97 22.97
CA LYS A 17 1.66 -17.40 22.99
C LYS A 17 3.12 -17.62 22.55
N LYS A 18 3.60 -18.86 22.61
CA LYS A 18 4.98 -19.25 22.26
C LYS A 18 5.39 -18.80 20.86
N PHE A 19 6.64 -18.35 20.74
CA PHE A 19 7.29 -18.02 19.48
C PHE A 19 8.14 -19.20 19.00
N HIS A 20 8.39 -19.27 17.68
CA HIS A 20 9.28 -20.29 17.14
C HIS A 20 10.71 -20.11 17.68
N GLY A 21 11.23 -21.11 18.40
CA GLY A 21 12.57 -21.07 19.00
C GLY A 21 12.64 -20.70 20.50
N VAL A 22 11.50 -20.51 21.18
CA VAL A 22 11.44 -20.27 22.64
C VAL A 22 10.62 -21.39 23.31
N GLU A 23 11.28 -22.30 24.02
CA GLU A 23 10.61 -23.48 24.63
C GLU A 23 9.66 -23.11 25.78
N GLU A 24 10.01 -22.11 26.59
CA GLU A 24 9.21 -21.58 27.70
C GLU A 24 9.02 -20.06 27.56
N ASN A 25 7.77 -19.61 27.47
CA ASN A 25 7.41 -18.19 27.41
C ASN A 25 6.87 -17.72 28.78
N PRO A 26 7.63 -16.91 29.54
CA PRO A 26 7.19 -16.40 30.84
C PRO A 26 5.87 -15.63 30.81
N ALA A 27 5.53 -14.93 29.71
CA ALA A 27 4.26 -14.21 29.61
C ALA A 27 3.05 -15.15 29.57
N GLU A 28 3.21 -16.33 28.95
CA GLU A 28 2.17 -17.36 28.93
C GLU A 28 1.91 -17.91 30.35
N THR A 29 2.99 -18.20 31.09
CA THR A 29 2.89 -18.65 32.49
C THR A 29 2.26 -17.60 33.39
N ILE A 30 2.64 -16.32 33.23
CA ILE A 30 2.10 -15.23 34.05
C ILE A 30 0.60 -15.05 33.80
N VAL A 31 0.16 -14.94 32.54
CA VAL A 31 -1.26 -14.68 32.21
C VAL A 31 -2.16 -15.84 32.63
N ASN A 32 -1.71 -17.09 32.47
CA ASN A 32 -2.48 -18.26 32.90
C ASN A 32 -2.60 -18.34 34.43
N ASN A 33 -1.51 -18.10 35.16
CA ASN A 33 -1.50 -18.20 36.62
C ASN A 33 -2.09 -16.96 37.32
N LEU A 34 -2.26 -15.84 36.61
CA LEU A 34 -2.75 -14.60 37.21
C LEU A 34 -4.17 -14.72 37.75
N ARG A 35 -5.02 -15.51 37.08
CA ARG A 35 -6.40 -15.75 37.52
C ARG A 35 -6.43 -16.50 38.84
N ASP A 36 -5.70 -17.62 38.91
CA ASP A 36 -5.59 -18.40 40.15
C ASP A 36 -4.94 -17.56 41.26
N TYR A 37 -3.93 -16.74 40.94
CA TYR A 37 -3.27 -15.87 41.91
C TYR A 37 -4.20 -14.79 42.48
N ALA A 38 -5.05 -14.19 41.64
CA ALA A 38 -6.04 -13.18 42.05
C ALA A 38 -7.15 -13.78 42.92
N ASP A 39 -7.48 -15.06 42.74
CA ASP A 39 -8.47 -15.74 43.58
C ASP A 39 -7.90 -16.08 44.98
N HIS A 40 -6.59 -16.31 45.10
CA HIS A 40 -5.93 -16.64 46.37
C HIS A 40 -5.45 -15.43 47.17
N ARG A 41 -5.28 -14.26 46.54
CA ARG A 41 -4.96 -13.00 47.21
C ARG A 41 -6.11 -12.02 47.08
N VAL A 42 -6.63 -11.55 48.21
CA VAL A 42 -7.66 -10.50 48.26
C VAL A 42 -7.13 -9.26 47.52
N LEU A 43 -7.64 -9.01 46.31
CA LEU A 43 -7.47 -7.76 45.60
C LEU A 43 -8.21 -6.64 46.37
N PRO A 44 -7.77 -5.38 46.29
CA PRO A 44 -8.52 -4.26 46.85
C PRO A 44 -9.98 -4.26 46.37
N ASP A 45 -10.94 -3.92 47.23
CA ASP A 45 -12.39 -4.02 46.94
C ASP A 45 -12.84 -3.23 45.70
N ASN A 46 -12.03 -2.25 45.27
CA ASN A 46 -12.25 -1.40 44.10
C ASN A 46 -11.57 -1.90 42.80
N VAL A 47 -10.87 -3.04 42.81
CA VAL A 47 -10.16 -3.59 41.64
C VAL A 47 -10.71 -4.96 41.27
N LYS A 48 -11.18 -5.11 40.03
CA LYS A 48 -11.63 -6.39 39.47
C LYS A 48 -10.73 -6.85 38.35
N LEU A 49 -10.33 -8.12 38.39
CA LEU A 49 -9.66 -8.76 37.25
C LEU A 49 -10.71 -9.11 36.19
N GLY A 50 -10.53 -8.57 34.99
CA GLY A 50 -11.39 -8.83 33.85
C GLY A 50 -10.86 -9.97 32.98
N ILE A 51 -10.78 -9.72 31.67
CA ILE A 51 -10.37 -10.71 30.69
C ILE A 51 -8.87 -10.96 30.79
N CYS A 52 -8.48 -12.22 30.98
CA CYS A 52 -7.09 -12.69 30.83
C CYS A 52 -7.01 -13.57 29.58
N LYS A 53 -6.38 -13.09 28.50
CA LYS A 53 -6.33 -13.80 27.21
C LYS A 53 -4.94 -13.83 26.61
N LEU A 54 -4.59 -14.98 26.04
CA LEU A 54 -3.38 -15.17 25.24
C LEU A 54 -3.73 -15.04 23.75
N LEU A 55 -3.05 -14.13 23.06
CA LEU A 55 -3.14 -13.95 21.61
C LEU A 55 -2.30 -15.03 20.91
N GLU A 56 -2.89 -15.71 19.92
CA GLU A 56 -2.24 -16.86 19.25
C GLU A 56 -1.22 -16.45 18.19
N THR A 57 -1.39 -15.27 17.61
CA THR A 57 -0.53 -14.76 16.53
C THR A 57 0.12 -13.44 16.93
N ALA A 58 1.23 -13.15 16.26
CA ALA A 58 2.05 -11.95 16.42
C ALA A 58 1.81 -10.99 15.25
N GLY A 59 1.94 -9.67 15.48
CA GLY A 59 1.85 -8.67 14.39
C GLY A 59 0.43 -8.53 13.82
N ASP A 60 0.32 -8.38 12.50
CA ASP A 60 -0.96 -8.11 11.81
C ASP A 60 -2.03 -9.18 12.02
N GLY A 61 -1.61 -10.45 12.16
CA GLY A 61 -2.53 -11.56 12.43
C GLY A 61 -3.30 -11.43 13.75
N ALA A 62 -2.75 -10.67 14.70
CA ALA A 62 -3.34 -10.49 16.03
C ALA A 62 -4.41 -9.39 16.07
N ILE A 63 -4.46 -8.51 15.05
CA ILE A 63 -5.26 -7.27 15.08
C ILE A 63 -6.77 -7.56 15.17
N SER A 64 -7.27 -8.50 14.37
CA SER A 64 -8.72 -8.82 14.36
C SER A 64 -9.17 -9.43 15.68
N GLU A 65 -8.36 -10.29 16.29
CA GLU A 65 -8.66 -10.87 17.60
C GLU A 65 -8.54 -9.82 18.71
N LEU A 66 -7.51 -8.96 18.63
CA LEU A 66 -7.28 -7.87 19.57
C LEU A 66 -8.46 -6.89 19.62
N TYR A 67 -8.94 -6.38 18.48
CA TYR A 67 -10.06 -5.43 18.49
C TYR A 67 -11.35 -6.07 19.03
N LYS A 68 -11.65 -7.32 18.68
CA LYS A 68 -12.78 -8.06 19.25
C LYS A 68 -12.65 -8.21 20.77
N LEU A 69 -11.43 -8.47 21.26
CA LEU A 69 -11.14 -8.59 22.69
C LEU A 69 -11.30 -7.24 23.42
N LEU A 70 -10.78 -6.17 22.82
CA LEU A 70 -10.88 -4.80 23.36
C LEU A 70 -12.35 -4.36 23.47
N GLU A 71 -13.16 -4.61 22.43
CA GLU A 71 -14.60 -4.34 22.44
C GLU A 71 -15.35 -5.19 23.48
N ALA A 72 -15.05 -6.48 23.58
CA ALA A 72 -15.65 -7.36 24.60
C ALA A 72 -15.26 -6.94 26.03
N GLY A 73 -14.05 -6.42 26.24
CA GLY A 73 -13.60 -5.95 27.54
C GLY A 73 -14.33 -4.69 28.03
N ILE A 74 -14.81 -3.85 27.11
CA ILE A 74 -15.65 -2.67 27.38
C ILE A 74 -17.12 -3.08 27.56
N ASN A 75 -17.65 -3.94 26.68
CA ASN A 75 -19.08 -4.30 26.64
C ASN A 75 -19.47 -5.48 27.55
N GLY A 76 -18.57 -5.94 28.42
CA GLY A 76 -18.75 -7.18 29.19
C GLY A 76 -20.02 -7.19 30.06
N GLU A 77 -20.69 -8.34 30.10
CA GLU A 77 -22.03 -8.66 30.65
C GLU A 77 -22.26 -8.40 32.16
N ASP A 78 -21.31 -7.82 32.88
CA ASP A 78 -21.49 -7.51 34.29
C ASP A 78 -22.14 -6.12 34.45
N ASN A 79 -23.42 -6.11 34.86
CA ASN A 79 -24.21 -4.95 35.29
C ASN A 79 -23.60 -4.24 36.52
N VAL A 80 -22.37 -3.73 36.40
CA VAL A 80 -21.68 -2.97 37.44
C VAL A 80 -21.15 -1.70 36.78
N ASN A 81 -21.38 -0.54 37.41
CA ASN A 81 -20.76 0.74 37.03
C ASN A 81 -19.23 0.62 37.11
N VAL A 82 -18.60 0.12 36.03
CA VAL A 82 -17.16 0.15 35.85
C VAL A 82 -16.82 1.53 35.27
N GLU A 83 -16.18 2.37 36.08
CA GLU A 83 -15.83 3.74 35.66
C GLU A 83 -14.51 3.79 34.89
N LYS A 84 -13.58 2.85 35.14
CA LYS A 84 -12.28 2.80 34.45
C LYS A 84 -11.88 1.39 34.06
N VAL A 85 -11.51 1.21 32.79
CA VAL A 85 -10.96 -0.03 32.24
C VAL A 85 -9.48 0.19 31.93
N VAL A 86 -8.62 -0.66 32.50
CA VAL A 86 -7.16 -0.65 32.29
C VAL A 86 -6.76 -1.91 31.55
N TRP A 87 -5.97 -1.77 30.49
CA TRP A 87 -5.38 -2.89 29.75
C TRP A 87 -3.90 -3.03 30.08
N LEU A 88 -3.50 -4.22 30.51
CA LEU A 88 -2.12 -4.58 30.77
C LEU A 88 -1.64 -5.59 29.72
N HIS A 89 -0.68 -5.19 28.90
CA HIS A 89 -0.04 -6.04 27.91
C HIS A 89 1.29 -6.57 28.45
N ILE A 90 1.48 -7.88 28.45
CA ILE A 90 2.70 -8.53 28.92
C ILE A 90 3.45 -9.13 27.73
N GLY A 91 4.70 -8.70 27.54
CA GLY A 91 5.61 -9.21 26.52
C GLY A 91 6.88 -9.82 27.12
N VAL A 92 7.67 -10.47 26.27
CA VAL A 92 8.97 -11.06 26.63
C VAL A 92 10.03 -10.55 25.66
N SER A 93 11.20 -10.20 26.20
CA SER A 93 12.41 -9.85 25.45
C SER A 93 13.49 -10.88 25.72
N SER A 94 14.15 -11.40 24.67
CA SER A 94 15.36 -12.20 24.84
C SER A 94 16.49 -11.30 25.37
N GLY A 95 17.17 -11.73 26.44
CA GLY A 95 18.36 -11.06 26.98
C GLY A 95 18.15 -9.99 28.06
N LEU A 96 16.91 -9.68 28.46
CA LEU A 96 16.65 -8.77 29.59
C LEU A 96 16.36 -9.56 30.87
N LEU A 97 17.06 -9.23 31.96
CA LEU A 97 16.89 -9.84 33.29
C LEU A 97 16.01 -8.99 34.23
N LYS A 98 15.40 -7.91 33.72
CA LYS A 98 14.68 -6.89 34.49
C LYS A 98 13.32 -6.59 33.87
N PHE A 99 12.38 -6.12 34.68
CA PHE A 99 11.08 -5.65 34.17
C PHE A 99 11.22 -4.29 33.49
N THR A 100 10.71 -4.17 32.28
CA THR A 100 10.68 -2.91 31.53
C THR A 100 9.25 -2.40 31.41
N LEU A 101 9.00 -1.19 31.92
CA LEU A 101 7.73 -0.49 31.75
C LEU A 101 7.83 0.37 30.49
N GLN A 102 7.06 0.01 29.45
CA GLN A 102 7.06 0.77 28.20
C GLN A 102 6.22 2.04 28.36
N ARG A 103 6.84 3.20 28.10
CA ARG A 103 6.16 4.50 28.08
C ARG A 103 5.60 4.85 26.70
N GLN A 104 6.30 4.42 25.66
CA GLN A 104 6.03 4.76 24.29
C GLN A 104 5.72 3.49 23.50
N ALA A 105 4.68 3.57 22.65
CA ALA A 105 4.39 2.56 21.65
C ALA A 105 4.66 3.10 20.24
N VAL A 106 5.22 2.26 19.37
CA VAL A 106 5.55 2.63 17.99
C VAL A 106 4.95 1.61 17.02
N ASN A 107 4.41 2.10 15.91
CA ASN A 107 3.97 1.27 14.81
C ASN A 107 5.16 0.79 13.95
N GLU A 108 5.90 -0.19 14.45
CA GLU A 108 7.07 -0.75 13.74
C GLU A 108 6.74 -1.92 12.79
N ALA A 109 5.49 -2.35 12.65
CA ALA A 109 5.17 -3.44 11.71
C ALA A 109 5.26 -3.01 10.23
N THR A 110 5.17 -1.70 9.96
CA THR A 110 5.14 -1.17 8.58
C THR A 110 6.38 -0.34 8.20
N PHE A 111 7.25 0.03 9.15
CA PHE A 111 8.34 0.98 8.90
C PHE A 111 9.64 0.57 9.59
N CYS A 112 10.42 -0.31 8.97
CA CYS A 112 11.70 -0.77 9.51
C CYS A 112 12.85 0.24 9.43
N CYS A 113 12.71 1.42 8.79
CA CYS A 113 13.88 2.29 8.51
C CYS A 113 13.61 3.81 8.43
N CYS A 114 12.41 4.31 8.71
CA CYS A 114 12.14 5.76 8.61
C CYS A 114 12.22 6.45 9.98
N PRO A 115 13.00 7.53 10.15
CA PRO A 115 12.82 8.44 11.29
C PRO A 115 11.37 8.97 11.29
N ASP A 116 10.74 8.99 12.46
CA ASP A 116 9.34 9.42 12.61
C ASP A 116 9.17 10.93 12.39
N GLU A 117 9.07 11.34 11.13
CA GLU A 117 8.74 12.72 10.74
C GLU A 117 7.24 13.04 10.85
N LEU A 118 6.39 12.06 11.17
CA LEU A 118 4.92 12.16 11.14
C LEU A 118 4.21 11.94 12.49
N LYS A 119 4.95 11.74 13.60
CA LYS A 119 4.45 11.56 14.98
C LYS A 119 3.66 10.25 15.22
N TRP A 120 4.17 9.11 14.77
CA TRP A 120 3.62 7.77 15.04
C TRP A 120 3.98 7.20 16.43
N GLN A 121 4.42 8.05 17.36
CA GLN A 121 4.71 7.70 18.76
C GLN A 121 3.50 8.00 19.64
N ARG A 122 2.96 6.97 20.30
CA ARG A 122 1.87 7.11 21.27
C ARG A 122 2.37 6.86 22.68
N GLN A 123 1.86 7.63 23.63
CA GLN A 123 2.24 7.50 25.05
C GLN A 123 1.09 6.88 25.83
N THR A 124 1.46 6.13 26.87
CA THR A 124 0.47 5.61 27.81
C THR A 124 -0.32 6.72 28.47
N SER A 125 -1.58 6.44 28.83
CA SER A 125 -2.39 7.29 29.69
C SER A 125 -2.17 7.04 31.19
N CYS A 126 -1.42 5.98 31.55
CA CYS A 126 -1.17 5.61 32.94
C CYS A 126 0.10 6.30 33.52
N ALA A 127 0.07 6.65 34.81
CA ALA A 127 1.22 7.24 35.50
C ALA A 127 2.32 6.20 35.78
N ILE A 128 3.18 5.95 34.79
CA ILE A 128 4.26 4.94 34.88
C ILE A 128 5.28 5.29 35.97
N GLU A 129 5.55 6.56 36.20
CA GLU A 129 6.47 7.01 37.25
C GLU A 129 6.03 6.52 38.63
N ALA A 130 4.74 6.63 38.94
CA ALA A 130 4.16 6.14 40.18
C ALA A 130 4.23 4.61 40.28
N ILE A 131 3.98 3.90 39.17
CA ILE A 131 4.09 2.44 39.11
C ILE A 131 5.54 1.99 39.36
N LEU A 132 6.51 2.68 38.78
CA LEU A 132 7.93 2.39 38.97
C LEU A 132 8.35 2.56 40.44
N GLU A 133 7.92 3.65 41.09
CA GLU A 133 8.20 3.89 42.51
C GLU A 133 7.63 2.77 43.38
N LEU A 134 6.38 2.37 43.14
CA LEU A 134 5.73 1.27 43.85
C LEU A 134 6.46 -0.07 43.66
N LEU A 135 6.91 -0.37 42.44
CA LEU A 135 7.67 -1.60 42.16
C LEU A 135 9.02 -1.61 42.87
N LYS A 136 9.73 -0.47 42.87
CA LYS A 136 11.00 -0.32 43.59
C LYS A 136 10.83 -0.42 45.10
N MET A 137 9.78 0.18 45.67
CA MET A 137 9.45 0.05 47.10
C MET A 137 9.18 -1.40 47.50
N LYS A 138 8.61 -2.21 46.59
CA LYS A 138 8.37 -3.65 46.80
C LYS A 138 9.60 -4.53 46.52
N GLY A 139 10.73 -3.94 46.13
CA GLY A 139 11.99 -4.65 45.90
C GLY A 139 12.13 -5.28 44.51
N PHE A 140 11.29 -4.93 43.53
CA PHE A 140 11.43 -5.41 42.15
C PHE A 140 12.37 -4.51 41.33
N ASP A 141 13.23 -5.13 40.53
CA ASP A 141 14.13 -4.44 39.60
C ASP A 141 13.36 -4.08 38.31
N ALA A 142 12.88 -2.84 38.25
CA ALA A 142 12.11 -2.29 37.14
C ALA A 142 12.73 -1.00 36.59
N VAL A 143 12.64 -0.80 35.27
CA VAL A 143 13.15 0.38 34.55
C VAL A 143 12.10 0.86 33.55
N ILE A 144 12.02 2.17 33.32
CA ILE A 144 11.18 2.74 32.26
C ILE A 144 11.95 2.70 30.94
N SER A 145 11.34 2.14 29.91
CA SER A 145 11.87 2.17 28.55
C SER A 145 11.06 3.13 27.67
N ASN A 146 11.79 3.98 26.96
CA ASN A 146 11.29 4.73 25.80
C ASN A 146 11.76 4.11 24.48
N ASP A 147 12.63 3.09 24.55
CA ASP A 147 13.01 2.31 23.38
C ASP A 147 11.86 1.35 23.07
N ALA A 148 11.18 1.63 21.97
CA ALA A 148 10.02 0.88 21.51
C ALA A 148 10.39 -0.54 21.10
N GLY A 149 11.66 -0.76 20.70
CA GLY A 149 12.23 -2.02 20.26
C GLY A 149 11.42 -2.78 19.19
N ARG A 150 12.03 -3.81 18.61
CA ARG A 150 11.39 -4.69 17.62
C ARG A 150 10.44 -5.70 18.26
N TYR A 151 9.71 -5.28 19.29
CA TYR A 151 8.91 -6.19 20.09
C TYR A 151 7.51 -6.33 19.50
N VAL A 152 7.11 -7.56 19.19
CA VAL A 152 5.74 -7.88 18.73
C VAL A 152 4.67 -7.32 19.68
N CYS A 153 4.96 -7.26 20.99
CA CYS A 153 4.07 -6.69 21.98
C CYS A 153 3.93 -5.16 21.89
N ASN A 154 4.93 -4.46 21.33
CA ASN A 154 4.88 -3.01 21.10
C ASN A 154 3.86 -2.65 20.01
N PHE A 155 3.76 -3.47 18.96
CA PHE A 155 2.75 -3.27 17.90
C PHE A 155 1.32 -3.47 18.41
N VAL A 156 1.08 -4.54 19.18
CA VAL A 156 -0.20 -4.76 19.87
C VAL A 156 -0.51 -3.60 20.82
N TYR A 157 0.50 -3.13 21.54
CA TYR A 157 0.36 -2.01 22.47
C TYR A 157 0.01 -0.69 21.76
N TYR A 158 0.61 -0.42 20.60
CA TYR A 158 0.28 0.73 19.76
C TYR A 158 -1.19 0.74 19.33
N HIS A 159 -1.71 -0.41 18.88
CA HIS A 159 -3.12 -0.54 18.49
C HIS A 159 -4.08 -0.40 19.67
N SER A 160 -3.70 -0.87 20.86
CA SER A 160 -4.49 -0.65 22.08
C SER A 160 -4.54 0.84 22.48
N LEU A 161 -3.42 1.57 22.36
CA LEU A 161 -3.41 3.02 22.62
C LEU A 161 -4.27 3.79 21.60
N MET A 162 -4.17 3.43 20.32
CA MET A 162 -5.05 3.94 19.27
C MET A 162 -6.53 3.74 19.59
N PHE A 163 -6.90 2.54 20.06
CA PHE A 163 -8.27 2.22 20.43
C PHE A 163 -8.74 3.02 21.65
N ALA A 164 -7.88 3.15 22.68
CA ALA A 164 -8.18 3.91 23.88
C ALA A 164 -8.39 5.41 23.59
N GLU A 165 -7.61 6.00 22.67
CA GLU A 165 -7.80 7.39 22.26
C GLU A 165 -9.11 7.61 21.49
N ARG A 166 -9.52 6.64 20.65
CA ARG A 166 -10.76 6.72 19.87
C ARG A 166 -12.03 6.54 20.71
N LYS A 167 -11.95 5.82 21.83
CA LYS A 167 -13.10 5.43 22.68
C LYS A 167 -13.05 6.02 24.10
N GLY A 168 -12.05 6.81 24.42
CA GLY A 168 -11.86 7.41 25.75
C GLY A 168 -12.84 8.56 26.05
N PRO A 169 -13.01 8.94 27.33
CA PRO A 169 -13.88 10.04 27.73
C PRO A 169 -13.25 11.37 27.30
N GLY A 170 -13.74 11.96 26.19
CA GLY A 170 -13.32 13.30 25.76
C GLY A 170 -13.35 13.62 24.27
N THR A 171 -13.73 12.70 23.38
CA THR A 171 -13.71 12.96 21.92
C THR A 171 -15.03 12.64 21.24
N GLU A 172 -16.09 13.39 21.57
CA GLU A 172 -17.13 13.68 20.59
C GLU A 172 -16.60 14.78 19.66
N GLY A 173 -16.07 14.42 18.49
CA GLY A 173 -15.69 15.41 17.47
C GLY A 173 -14.39 15.20 16.70
N LEU A 174 -13.74 14.04 16.81
CA LEU A 174 -12.56 13.68 15.99
C LEU A 174 -12.83 12.47 15.09
N ASP A 175 -14.06 12.34 14.61
CA ASP A 175 -14.37 11.46 13.48
C ASP A 175 -14.06 12.20 12.18
N ARG A 176 -13.11 11.66 11.39
CA ARG A 176 -13.08 11.61 9.90
C ARG A 176 -11.73 11.74 9.19
N ILE A 177 -10.58 11.86 9.85
CA ILE A 177 -9.32 12.19 9.12
C ILE A 177 -8.29 11.06 8.98
N GLU A 178 -8.32 9.97 9.78
CA GLU A 178 -7.24 8.97 9.73
C GLU A 178 -7.62 7.52 9.37
N GLU A 179 -8.88 7.25 9.00
CA GLU A 179 -9.24 5.98 8.36
C GLU A 179 -8.74 5.84 6.91
N LYS A 180 -8.30 6.94 6.27
CA LYS A 180 -7.87 6.94 4.85
C LYS A 180 -6.43 6.46 4.56
N LYS A 181 -5.63 6.06 5.57
CA LYS A 181 -4.21 5.71 5.34
C LYS A 181 -3.80 4.25 5.65
N ILE A 182 -4.72 3.42 6.15
CA ILE A 182 -4.45 1.98 6.38
C ILE A 182 -5.17 1.09 5.33
N GLU A 183 -5.99 1.66 4.45
CA GLU A 183 -6.69 0.95 3.36
C GLU A 183 -5.79 0.49 2.18
N GLY A 184 -4.46 0.45 2.35
CA GLY A 184 -3.53 -0.01 1.32
C GLY A 184 -3.48 -1.52 1.12
N MET A 185 -4.07 -2.31 2.03
CA MET A 185 -3.93 -3.77 2.02
C MET A 185 -5.05 -4.51 2.75
N GLU A 186 -6.32 -4.13 2.56
CA GLU A 186 -7.42 -5.04 2.86
C GLU A 186 -7.84 -5.79 1.60
N THR A 187 -7.71 -7.12 1.65
CA THR A 187 -8.45 -8.03 0.79
C THR A 187 -9.92 -7.61 0.78
N ALA A 188 -10.41 -7.27 -0.39
CA ALA A 188 -11.80 -6.90 -0.63
C ALA A 188 -12.74 -7.97 -0.10
N THR A 189 -13.29 -7.76 1.10
CA THR A 189 -14.49 -8.51 1.52
C THR A 189 -15.47 -7.69 2.36
N THR A 190 -15.17 -6.45 2.76
CA THR A 190 -16.12 -5.66 3.57
C THR A 190 -16.09 -4.12 3.37
N LYS A 191 -15.83 -3.58 2.16
CA LYS A 191 -16.30 -2.21 1.85
C LYS A 191 -17.78 -2.26 1.45
N LYS A 192 -18.68 -1.71 2.28
CA LYS A 192 -20.08 -1.44 1.89
C LYS A 192 -20.08 -0.31 0.85
N VAL A 193 -20.15 -0.67 -0.43
CA VAL A 193 -20.21 0.31 -1.53
C VAL A 193 -21.67 0.69 -1.79
N ASN A 194 -22.12 1.81 -1.22
CA ASN A 194 -23.48 2.31 -1.46
C ASN A 194 -23.52 3.18 -2.73
N GLY A 195 -24.36 2.81 -3.71
CA GLY A 195 -24.79 3.71 -4.79
C GLY A 195 -23.86 3.82 -6.00
N ILE A 196 -23.44 2.71 -6.61
CA ILE A 196 -22.64 2.75 -7.85
C ILE A 196 -23.52 3.07 -9.07
N SER A 197 -23.27 4.20 -9.74
CA SER A 197 -23.97 4.61 -10.95
C SER A 197 -23.31 4.08 -12.24
N ARG A 198 -21.97 4.09 -12.31
CA ARG A 198 -21.16 3.65 -13.46
C ARG A 198 -19.90 2.92 -12.99
N LEU A 199 -19.46 1.93 -13.76
CA LEU A 199 -18.33 1.05 -13.46
C LEU A 199 -17.56 0.76 -14.75
N ALA A 200 -16.24 0.90 -14.71
CA ALA A 200 -15.34 0.50 -15.78
C ALA A 200 -14.23 -0.41 -15.24
N ILE A 201 -13.77 -1.34 -16.07
CA ILE A 201 -12.82 -2.39 -15.67
C ILE A 201 -11.66 -2.48 -16.67
N ASP A 202 -10.43 -2.42 -16.20
CA ASP A 202 -9.23 -2.84 -16.96
C ASP A 202 -8.79 -4.22 -16.46
N ILE A 203 -8.94 -5.25 -17.30
CA ILE A 203 -8.52 -6.61 -16.98
C ILE A 203 -7.16 -6.89 -17.63
N GLY A 204 -6.10 -6.60 -16.89
CA GLY A 204 -4.73 -6.89 -17.29
C GLY A 204 -4.33 -8.35 -17.08
N GLY A 205 -3.12 -8.70 -17.54
CA GLY A 205 -2.58 -10.06 -17.40
C GLY A 205 -2.36 -10.49 -15.95
N SER A 206 -1.98 -9.56 -15.08
CA SER A 206 -1.69 -9.83 -13.65
C SER A 206 -2.69 -9.19 -12.69
N LEU A 207 -3.24 -8.02 -13.05
CA LEU A 207 -4.11 -7.22 -12.20
C LEU A 207 -5.36 -6.76 -12.95
N ILE A 208 -6.47 -6.74 -12.23
CA ILE A 208 -7.74 -6.15 -12.60
C ILE A 208 -7.85 -4.82 -11.88
N LYS A 209 -8.12 -3.74 -12.60
CA LYS A 209 -8.37 -2.42 -12.00
C LYS A 209 -9.78 -2.00 -12.31
N VAL A 210 -10.40 -1.36 -11.33
CA VAL A 210 -11.80 -1.00 -11.37
C VAL A 210 -11.92 0.45 -10.98
N VAL A 211 -12.67 1.20 -11.78
CA VAL A 211 -13.05 2.58 -11.50
C VAL A 211 -14.56 2.62 -11.44
N TYR A 212 -15.09 3.20 -10.37
CA TYR A 212 -16.53 3.39 -10.23
C TYR A 212 -16.87 4.74 -9.66
N LEU A 213 -18.09 5.19 -9.97
CA LEU A 213 -18.64 6.44 -9.49
C LEU A 213 -19.60 6.15 -8.32
N SER A 214 -19.23 6.64 -7.14
CA SER A 214 -20.10 6.61 -5.94
C SER A 214 -21.08 7.78 -5.99
N GLY A 215 -22.37 7.49 -6.14
CA GLY A 215 -23.44 8.49 -6.18
C GLY A 215 -24.10 8.65 -4.80
N ASP A 216 -23.93 9.82 -4.19
CA ASP A 216 -24.64 10.17 -2.95
C ASP A 216 -26.03 10.71 -3.31
N GLY A 217 -27.06 9.91 -3.02
CA GLY A 217 -28.45 10.34 -3.12
C GLY A 217 -28.81 11.17 -1.89
N HIS A 218 -29.04 12.47 -2.08
CA HIS A 218 -29.65 13.42 -1.12
C HIS A 218 -28.86 13.77 0.15
N ASN A 219 -27.98 14.76 0.04
CA ASN A 219 -28.02 16.05 0.77
C ASN A 219 -26.65 16.71 0.66
N VAL A 220 -26.53 17.67 -0.26
CA VAL A 220 -25.40 18.62 -0.24
C VAL A 220 -25.67 19.59 0.91
N SER A 221 -25.25 19.21 2.12
CA SER A 221 -24.82 20.22 3.10
C SER A 221 -23.36 20.50 2.81
N SER A 222 -23.15 21.60 2.07
CA SER A 222 -21.91 22.35 1.90
C SER A 222 -20.85 22.07 2.98
N SER A 223 -19.84 21.25 2.66
CA SER A 223 -18.48 21.30 3.23
C SER A 223 -17.64 20.10 2.77
N ALA A 224 -17.38 20.00 1.46
CA ALA A 224 -16.26 19.23 0.93
C ALA A 224 -15.82 19.82 -0.42
N ASP A 225 -14.61 20.37 -0.44
CA ASP A 225 -13.80 20.81 -1.58
C ASP A 225 -14.41 21.77 -2.62
N GLU A 226 -14.29 23.08 -2.35
CA GLU A 226 -14.41 24.17 -3.33
C GLU A 226 -13.31 24.17 -4.43
N ARG A 227 -12.60 23.06 -4.69
CA ARG A 227 -11.44 23.05 -5.61
C ARG A 227 -11.69 22.41 -6.98
N LEU A 228 -12.92 21.96 -7.27
CA LEU A 228 -13.33 21.49 -8.60
C LEU A 228 -14.00 22.58 -9.45
N ASN A 229 -13.97 23.84 -9.00
CA ASN A 229 -14.80 24.91 -9.56
C ASN A 229 -14.16 25.75 -10.68
N HIS A 230 -13.12 25.26 -11.36
CA HIS A 230 -12.48 26.05 -12.42
C HIS A 230 -12.63 25.57 -13.86
N ASP A 231 -13.31 24.45 -14.13
CA ASP A 231 -13.62 24.09 -15.51
C ASP A 231 -15.04 23.52 -15.67
N SER A 232 -15.88 24.25 -16.41
CA SER A 232 -17.27 23.90 -16.72
C SER A 232 -17.41 22.58 -17.50
N SER A 233 -16.31 22.04 -18.05
CA SER A 233 -16.28 20.81 -18.83
C SER A 233 -16.29 19.53 -17.97
N LEU A 234 -15.71 19.57 -16.76
CA LEU A 234 -15.59 18.40 -15.87
C LEU A 234 -16.85 18.11 -15.08
N HIS A 235 -17.67 19.15 -14.86
CA HIS A 235 -18.95 19.02 -14.16
C HIS A 235 -20.00 18.26 -15.00
N ASP A 236 -19.83 18.24 -16.33
CA ASP A 236 -20.64 17.43 -17.26
C ASP A 236 -20.18 15.96 -17.33
N ILE A 237 -18.88 15.69 -17.07
CA ILE A 237 -18.28 14.34 -17.09
C ILE A 237 -18.45 13.63 -15.74
N PHE A 238 -18.36 14.38 -14.63
CA PHE A 238 -18.50 13.87 -13.27
C PHE A 238 -19.65 14.58 -12.55
N PRO A 239 -20.90 14.09 -12.68
CA PRO A 239 -22.04 14.70 -12.01
C PRO A 239 -21.98 14.39 -10.50
N GLY A 240 -21.21 15.20 -9.76
CA GLY A 240 -21.26 15.31 -8.29
C GLY A 240 -20.91 14.06 -7.47
N GLY A 241 -20.28 13.04 -8.06
CA GLY A 241 -19.86 11.81 -7.38
C GLY A 241 -18.35 11.67 -7.26
N GLY A 242 -17.87 11.06 -6.17
CA GLY A 242 -16.46 10.70 -6.02
C GLY A 242 -16.09 9.51 -6.91
N LEU A 243 -14.93 9.58 -7.57
CA LEU A 243 -14.32 8.43 -8.26
C LEU A 243 -13.55 7.59 -7.26
N ASP A 244 -13.86 6.30 -7.22
CA ASP A 244 -13.16 5.32 -6.41
C ASP A 244 -12.38 4.33 -7.29
N PHE A 245 -11.23 3.90 -6.78
CA PHE A 245 -10.27 3.05 -7.48
C PHE A 245 -10.04 1.77 -6.68
N LEU A 246 -10.21 0.60 -7.33
CA LEU A 246 -9.96 -0.71 -6.72
C LEU A 246 -9.05 -1.55 -7.61
N THR A 247 -8.23 -2.39 -6.97
CA THR A 247 -7.34 -3.33 -7.67
C THR A 247 -7.51 -4.73 -7.12
N PHE A 248 -7.53 -5.72 -8.01
CA PHE A 248 -7.62 -7.14 -7.69
C PHE A 248 -6.56 -7.92 -8.48
N GLU A 249 -6.10 -9.05 -7.96
CA GLU A 249 -5.26 -9.95 -8.74
C GLU A 249 -6.08 -10.74 -9.77
N THR A 250 -5.59 -10.83 -11.01
CA THR A 250 -6.27 -11.60 -12.08
C THR A 250 -6.31 -13.10 -11.76
N SER A 251 -5.39 -13.61 -10.91
CA SER A 251 -5.40 -14.97 -10.37
C SER A 251 -6.67 -15.27 -9.55
N LYS A 252 -7.22 -14.25 -8.89
CA LYS A 252 -8.40 -14.32 -8.01
C LYS A 252 -9.67 -13.82 -8.70
N ILE A 253 -9.79 -14.07 -10.00
CA ILE A 253 -10.94 -13.65 -10.83
C ILE A 253 -12.30 -14.10 -10.25
N ASN A 254 -12.35 -15.25 -9.55
CA ASN A 254 -13.60 -15.73 -8.94
C ASN A 254 -14.03 -14.86 -7.75
N GLU A 255 -13.09 -14.47 -6.86
CA GLU A 255 -13.37 -13.54 -5.76
C GLU A 255 -13.84 -12.18 -6.31
N PHE A 256 -13.22 -11.72 -7.40
CA PHE A 256 -13.65 -10.50 -8.08
C PHE A 256 -15.07 -10.60 -8.66
N ILE A 257 -15.42 -11.75 -9.25
CA ILE A 257 -16.78 -12.00 -9.76
C ILE A 257 -17.80 -12.01 -8.61
N GLU A 258 -17.48 -12.59 -7.46
CA GLU A 258 -18.33 -12.56 -6.27
C GLU A 258 -18.50 -11.14 -5.72
N PHE A 259 -17.42 -10.37 -5.67
CA PHE A 259 -17.47 -8.95 -5.35
C PHE A 259 -18.40 -8.20 -6.30
N LEU A 260 -18.26 -8.41 -7.62
CA LEU A 260 -19.09 -7.77 -8.61
C LEU A 260 -20.56 -8.20 -8.49
N SER A 261 -20.84 -9.49 -8.24
CA SER A 261 -22.20 -9.97 -7.91
C SER A 261 -22.80 -9.18 -6.76
N SER A 262 -22.05 -9.02 -5.66
CA SER A 262 -22.54 -8.34 -4.45
C SER A 262 -22.88 -6.87 -4.72
N VAL A 263 -22.04 -6.20 -5.52
CA VAL A 263 -22.22 -4.81 -5.96
C VAL A 263 -23.44 -4.67 -6.86
N LEU A 264 -23.65 -5.61 -7.78
CA LEU A 264 -24.77 -5.58 -8.72
C LEU A 264 -26.11 -5.97 -8.08
N LEU A 265 -26.10 -6.88 -7.12
CA LEU A 265 -27.26 -7.20 -6.28
C LEU A 265 -27.75 -5.96 -5.50
N GLN A 266 -26.82 -5.17 -4.94
CA GLN A 266 -27.15 -3.91 -4.26
C GLN A 266 -27.73 -2.86 -5.21
N ARG A 267 -27.31 -2.87 -6.48
CA ARG A 267 -27.85 -2.00 -7.54
C ARG A 267 -29.26 -2.45 -7.98
N GLY A 268 -29.49 -3.76 -8.07
CA GLY A 268 -30.78 -4.36 -8.43
C GLY A 268 -31.89 -4.18 -7.39
N ALA A 269 -31.54 -4.09 -6.10
CA ALA A 269 -32.52 -3.86 -5.02
C ALA A 269 -33.11 -2.43 -4.99
N ARG A 270 -32.64 -1.51 -5.84
CA ARG A 270 -33.11 -0.11 -5.92
C ARG A 270 -33.97 0.21 -7.16
N ARG A 271 -34.15 -0.71 -8.11
CA ARG A 271 -35.04 -0.49 -9.28
C ARG A 271 -36.21 -1.46 -9.21
N ASP A 272 -37.42 -0.93 -9.30
CA ASP A 272 -38.67 -1.68 -9.35
C ASP A 272 -38.62 -2.81 -10.39
N GLU A 273 -39.32 -3.91 -10.09
CA GLU A 273 -39.31 -5.22 -10.77
C GLU A 273 -39.71 -5.23 -12.28
N ALA A 274 -39.84 -4.06 -12.94
CA ALA A 274 -40.40 -3.95 -14.29
C ALA A 274 -39.37 -3.82 -15.45
N GLU A 275 -38.07 -3.59 -15.19
CA GLU A 275 -37.06 -3.35 -16.24
C GLU A 275 -35.87 -4.33 -16.22
N TRP A 276 -36.13 -5.61 -15.95
CA TRP A 276 -35.10 -6.68 -16.06
C TRP A 276 -34.70 -7.04 -17.50
N SER A 277 -34.95 -6.16 -18.48
CA SER A 277 -34.74 -6.43 -19.91
C SER A 277 -33.59 -5.65 -20.55
N GLU A 278 -32.95 -4.69 -19.87
CA GLU A 278 -31.70 -4.11 -20.36
C GLU A 278 -30.52 -4.91 -19.82
N LYS A 279 -29.85 -5.68 -20.70
CA LYS A 279 -28.58 -6.33 -20.38
C LYS A 279 -27.64 -5.31 -19.77
N LEU A 280 -27.17 -5.56 -18.54
CA LEU A 280 -26.18 -4.69 -17.92
C LEU A 280 -24.88 -4.74 -18.74
N VAL A 281 -24.53 -3.60 -19.36
CA VAL A 281 -23.32 -3.46 -20.17
C VAL A 281 -22.24 -2.77 -19.37
N VAL A 282 -21.12 -3.47 -19.14
CA VAL A 282 -19.95 -2.93 -18.44
C VAL A 282 -18.83 -2.67 -19.45
N LYS A 283 -18.27 -1.46 -19.47
CA LYS A 283 -17.11 -1.12 -20.30
C LYS A 283 -15.88 -1.79 -19.72
N ALA A 284 -15.23 -2.60 -20.54
CA ALA A 284 -14.02 -3.31 -20.14
C ALA A 284 -12.92 -3.13 -21.17
N THR A 285 -11.69 -2.96 -20.69
CA THR A 285 -10.49 -2.89 -21.51
C THR A 285 -9.43 -3.91 -21.04
N GLY A 286 -8.33 -3.97 -21.77
CA GLY A 286 -7.21 -4.90 -21.54
C GLY A 286 -7.42 -6.28 -22.17
N GLY A 287 -6.32 -7.01 -22.37
CA GLY A 287 -6.36 -8.36 -22.97
C GLY A 287 -7.24 -9.37 -22.22
N GLY A 288 -7.46 -9.17 -20.92
CA GLY A 288 -8.35 -10.00 -20.11
C GLY A 288 -9.84 -9.79 -20.41
N ALA A 289 -10.24 -8.62 -20.94
CA ALA A 289 -11.63 -8.37 -21.35
C ALA A 289 -12.07 -9.33 -22.46
N PHE A 290 -11.15 -9.75 -23.34
CA PHE A 290 -11.41 -10.78 -24.35
C PHE A 290 -11.40 -12.18 -23.75
N LYS A 291 -10.40 -12.48 -22.91
CA LYS A 291 -10.19 -13.83 -22.34
C LYS A 291 -11.32 -14.27 -21.41
N PHE A 292 -11.85 -13.35 -20.60
CA PHE A 292 -12.84 -13.67 -19.57
C PHE A 292 -14.27 -13.29 -19.95
N ALA A 293 -14.53 -12.75 -21.15
CA ALA A 293 -15.87 -12.31 -21.57
C ALA A 293 -16.97 -13.37 -21.37
N SER A 294 -16.70 -14.63 -21.72
CA SER A 294 -17.65 -15.74 -21.54
C SER A 294 -17.93 -16.01 -20.06
N LEU A 295 -16.91 -15.93 -19.20
CA LEU A 295 -17.03 -16.18 -17.76
C LEU A 295 -17.93 -15.14 -17.08
N PHE A 296 -17.80 -13.85 -17.45
CA PHE A 296 -18.68 -12.79 -16.95
C PHE A 296 -20.12 -12.98 -17.44
N MET A 297 -20.30 -13.38 -18.70
CA MET A 297 -21.62 -13.64 -19.26
C MET A 297 -22.30 -14.85 -18.61
N GLU A 298 -21.57 -15.93 -18.36
CA GLU A 298 -22.11 -17.16 -17.75
C GLU A 298 -22.43 -16.98 -16.26
N LYS A 299 -21.53 -16.35 -15.49
CA LYS A 299 -21.70 -16.23 -14.04
C LYS A 299 -22.57 -15.05 -13.60
N LEU A 300 -22.53 -13.94 -14.33
CA LEU A 300 -23.19 -12.69 -13.93
C LEU A 300 -24.26 -12.21 -14.90
N GLY A 301 -24.37 -12.80 -16.09
CA GLY A 301 -25.27 -12.32 -17.14
C GLY A 301 -24.86 -10.96 -17.74
N ILE A 302 -23.64 -10.48 -17.47
CA ILE A 302 -23.15 -9.17 -17.90
C ILE A 302 -22.52 -9.28 -19.29
N THR A 303 -22.81 -8.31 -20.16
CA THR A 303 -22.08 -8.17 -21.43
C THR A 303 -20.94 -7.16 -21.25
N LEU A 304 -19.71 -7.60 -21.45
CA LEU A 304 -18.55 -6.71 -21.48
C LEU A 304 -18.48 -6.00 -22.84
N ASP A 305 -18.68 -4.68 -22.84
CA ASP A 305 -18.44 -3.84 -24.00
C ASP A 305 -16.95 -3.49 -24.06
N LYS A 306 -16.27 -4.07 -25.04
CA LYS A 306 -14.81 -4.10 -25.12
C LYS A 306 -14.30 -2.82 -25.76
N VAL A 307 -13.46 -2.10 -25.04
CA VAL A 307 -12.78 -0.90 -25.51
C VAL A 307 -11.30 -1.21 -25.71
N ASP A 308 -10.69 -0.68 -26.77
CA ASP A 308 -9.28 -0.90 -27.06
C ASP A 308 -8.39 -0.41 -25.90
N GLU A 309 -7.33 -1.17 -25.61
CA GLU A 309 -6.42 -0.91 -24.49
C GLU A 309 -5.61 0.36 -24.70
N MET A 310 -5.15 0.62 -25.92
CA MET A 310 -4.32 1.78 -26.22
C MET A 310 -5.14 3.05 -26.26
N ASP A 311 -6.31 3.01 -26.91
CA ASP A 311 -7.27 4.13 -26.89
C ASP A 311 -7.63 4.52 -25.45
N SER A 312 -7.93 3.51 -24.61
CA SER A 312 -8.29 3.74 -23.21
C SER A 312 -7.12 4.31 -22.39
N LEU A 313 -5.90 3.80 -22.58
CA LEU A 313 -4.71 4.33 -21.89
C LEU A 313 -4.44 5.79 -22.25
N VAL A 314 -4.53 6.14 -23.53
CA VAL A 314 -4.28 7.52 -24.00
C VAL A 314 -5.39 8.46 -23.55
N ALA A 315 -6.65 8.05 -23.66
CA ALA A 315 -7.79 8.84 -23.19
C ALA A 315 -7.72 9.08 -21.68
N GLY A 316 -7.41 8.04 -20.89
CA GLY A 316 -7.22 8.17 -19.45
C GLY A 316 -6.04 9.07 -19.09
N ALA A 317 -4.90 8.94 -19.77
CA ALA A 317 -3.74 9.82 -19.56
C ALA A 317 -4.08 11.29 -19.87
N ASN A 318 -4.72 11.56 -21.00
CA ASN A 318 -5.14 12.91 -21.38
C ASN A 318 -6.13 13.50 -20.36
N LEU A 319 -7.04 12.70 -19.83
CA LEU A 319 -7.98 13.13 -18.81
C LEU A 319 -7.27 13.55 -17.53
N VAL A 320 -6.45 12.67 -16.95
CA VAL A 320 -5.82 12.95 -15.65
C VAL A 320 -4.85 14.13 -15.73
N LEU A 321 -4.21 14.33 -16.90
CA LEU A 321 -3.30 15.45 -17.14
C LEU A 321 -4.02 16.79 -17.31
N LYS A 322 -5.26 16.81 -17.78
CA LYS A 322 -6.07 18.02 -17.97
C LYS A 322 -6.97 18.32 -16.78
N ALA A 323 -7.54 17.28 -16.18
CA ALA A 323 -8.59 17.39 -15.19
C ALA A 323 -8.08 17.58 -13.75
N TRP A 324 -6.88 17.08 -13.44
CA TRP A 324 -6.39 17.04 -12.07
C TRP A 324 -5.11 17.85 -11.89
N ASP A 325 -5.18 18.80 -10.96
CA ASP A 325 -4.01 19.54 -10.51
C ASP A 325 -3.02 18.61 -9.81
N ARG A 326 -1.73 18.80 -10.09
CA ARG A 326 -0.60 18.06 -9.47
C ARG A 326 -0.67 16.54 -9.67
N GLU A 327 -1.17 16.10 -10.83
CA GLU A 327 -1.16 14.68 -11.18
C GLU A 327 0.22 14.19 -11.62
N ALA A 328 0.93 14.99 -12.41
CA ALA A 328 2.27 14.67 -12.90
C ALA A 328 3.37 15.17 -11.96
N PHE A 329 4.39 14.36 -11.72
CA PHE A 329 5.55 14.72 -10.90
C PHE A 329 6.84 14.08 -11.40
N THR A 330 7.97 14.71 -11.11
CA THR A 330 9.32 14.14 -11.32
C THR A 330 9.88 13.67 -9.97
N TYR A 331 10.71 12.64 -10.00
CA TYR A 331 11.37 12.11 -8.81
C TYR A 331 12.86 11.88 -9.07
N MET A 332 13.74 12.62 -8.40
CA MET A 332 15.19 12.50 -8.58
C MET A 332 15.90 12.87 -7.28
N ASP A 333 16.93 12.11 -6.91
CA ASP A 333 17.76 12.35 -5.71
C ASP A 333 16.93 12.46 -4.42
N GLY A 334 15.89 11.63 -4.30
CA GLY A 334 14.99 11.65 -3.14
C GLY A 334 13.98 12.80 -3.11
N ARG A 335 13.90 13.60 -4.18
CA ARG A 335 13.01 14.79 -4.24
C ARG A 335 11.86 14.57 -5.21
N LYS A 336 10.65 14.74 -4.69
CA LYS A 336 9.41 14.74 -5.47
C LYS A 336 9.02 16.18 -5.83
N GLU A 337 9.00 16.48 -7.11
CA GLU A 337 8.59 17.80 -7.63
C GLU A 337 7.37 17.65 -8.53
N TYR A 338 6.25 18.28 -8.15
CA TYR A 338 5.06 18.30 -9.01
C TYR A 338 5.28 19.23 -10.18
N VAL A 339 4.85 18.79 -11.37
CA VAL A 339 4.96 19.57 -12.59
C VAL A 339 3.55 19.90 -13.06
N GLU A 340 3.22 21.19 -13.03
CA GLU A 340 2.03 21.70 -13.69
C GLU A 340 2.33 21.82 -15.18
N ILE A 341 1.58 21.06 -15.99
CA ILE A 341 1.70 21.07 -17.45
C ILE A 341 0.56 21.93 -17.98
N ASP A 342 0.89 23.01 -18.69
CA ASP A 342 -0.11 23.82 -19.39
C ASP A 342 -0.75 22.98 -20.51
N GLU A 343 -2.08 22.96 -20.58
CA GLU A 343 -2.84 22.23 -21.60
C GLU A 343 -2.40 22.57 -23.03
N LYS A 344 -1.94 23.80 -23.26
CA LYS A 344 -1.47 24.27 -24.58
C LYS A 344 -0.13 23.69 -25.01
N ASP A 345 0.67 23.20 -24.05
CA ASP A 345 2.00 22.63 -24.30
C ASP A 345 2.04 21.13 -23.98
N LEU A 346 0.90 20.46 -23.75
CA LEU A 346 0.88 19.05 -23.33
C LEU A 346 1.55 18.11 -24.34
N TYR A 347 1.40 18.38 -25.64
CA TYR A 347 1.88 17.52 -26.73
C TYR A 347 3.16 18.05 -27.39
N PRO A 348 4.02 17.18 -27.95
CA PRO A 348 3.96 15.71 -27.91
C PRO A 348 4.59 15.11 -26.65
N TYR A 349 4.10 13.94 -26.22
CA TYR A 349 4.70 13.17 -25.13
C TYR A 349 4.82 11.68 -25.47
N LEU A 350 5.76 11.01 -24.81
CA LEU A 350 5.91 9.56 -24.89
C LEU A 350 5.29 8.93 -23.64
N LEU A 351 4.20 8.19 -23.80
CA LEU A 351 3.60 7.37 -22.74
C LEU A 351 4.27 6.00 -22.73
N VAL A 352 4.86 5.65 -21.60
CA VAL A 352 5.45 4.34 -21.36
C VAL A 352 4.64 3.64 -20.30
N ASN A 353 3.80 2.71 -20.74
CA ASN A 353 2.99 1.90 -19.84
C ASN A 353 3.76 0.63 -19.44
N ILE A 354 4.11 0.53 -18.15
CA ILE A 354 4.85 -0.60 -17.57
C ILE A 354 3.87 -1.49 -16.79
N GLY A 355 3.43 -2.57 -17.43
CA GLY A 355 2.62 -3.63 -16.84
C GLY A 355 3.40 -4.95 -16.77
N SER A 356 2.74 -6.06 -17.17
CA SER A 356 3.41 -7.35 -17.32
C SER A 356 4.56 -7.28 -18.34
N GLY A 357 4.33 -6.57 -19.45
CA GLY A 357 5.36 -6.09 -20.38
C GLY A 357 5.37 -4.55 -20.43
N VAL A 358 6.05 -3.98 -21.42
CA VAL A 358 6.14 -2.53 -21.59
C VAL A 358 5.68 -2.12 -22.98
N SER A 359 4.77 -1.15 -23.04
CA SER A 359 4.31 -0.54 -24.28
C SER A 359 4.71 0.93 -24.31
N MET A 360 5.28 1.35 -25.44
CA MET A 360 5.66 2.74 -25.68
C MET A 360 4.74 3.32 -26.74
N ILE A 361 4.06 4.41 -26.40
CA ILE A 361 3.05 5.06 -27.22
C ILE A 361 3.43 6.52 -27.35
N LYS A 362 3.62 6.99 -28.58
CA LYS A 362 3.85 8.40 -28.86
C LYS A 362 2.51 9.07 -29.08
N VAL A 363 2.25 10.15 -28.34
CA VAL A 363 1.00 10.91 -28.42
C VAL A 363 1.33 12.29 -28.99
N ASP A 364 0.90 12.53 -30.22
CA ASP A 364 1.13 13.78 -30.95
C ASP A 364 0.01 14.82 -30.69
N SER A 365 -1.22 14.36 -30.39
CA SER A 365 -2.37 15.19 -30.03
C SER A 365 -3.45 14.33 -29.35
N GLY A 366 -4.54 14.96 -28.87
CA GLY A 366 -5.64 14.27 -28.16
C GLY A 366 -6.17 13.02 -28.86
N ASP A 367 -6.27 13.05 -30.20
CA ASP A 367 -6.81 11.95 -31.01
C ASP A 367 -5.76 11.26 -31.90
N LYS A 368 -4.50 11.70 -31.82
CA LYS A 368 -3.43 11.15 -32.66
C LYS A 368 -2.32 10.56 -31.80
N PHE A 369 -2.28 9.24 -31.76
CA PHE A 369 -1.24 8.49 -31.10
C PHE A 369 -0.83 7.28 -31.94
N GLU A 370 0.39 6.81 -31.72
CA GLU A 370 0.92 5.61 -32.38
C GLU A 370 1.70 4.76 -31.37
N ARG A 371 1.52 3.43 -31.42
CA ARG A 371 2.38 2.52 -30.68
C ARG A 371 3.69 2.37 -31.42
N VAL A 372 4.73 2.91 -30.82
CA VAL A 372 6.03 3.03 -31.47
C VAL A 372 6.93 1.83 -31.22
N SER A 373 6.85 1.27 -30.02
CA SER A 373 7.69 0.15 -29.60
C SER A 373 7.12 -0.53 -28.36
N GLY A 374 7.80 -1.58 -27.91
CA GLY A 374 7.55 -2.21 -26.63
C GLY A 374 8.66 -3.21 -26.30
N THR A 375 8.74 -3.60 -25.04
CA THR A 375 9.62 -4.67 -24.59
C THR A 375 8.84 -5.71 -23.80
N SER A 376 9.20 -6.98 -23.97
CA SER A 376 8.68 -8.07 -23.16
C SER A 376 9.28 -8.10 -21.75
N ILE A 377 10.34 -7.33 -21.51
CA ILE A 377 11.03 -7.21 -20.22
C ILE A 377 10.33 -6.12 -19.40
N GLY A 378 9.35 -6.51 -18.60
CA GLY A 378 8.57 -5.61 -17.74
C GLY A 378 8.38 -6.14 -16.33
N GLY A 379 7.29 -5.74 -15.67
CA GLY A 379 6.98 -6.17 -14.31
C GLY A 379 6.70 -7.68 -14.18
N GLY A 380 6.18 -8.31 -15.24
CA GLY A 380 5.97 -9.76 -15.28
C GLY A 380 7.29 -10.52 -15.28
N THR A 381 8.31 -10.00 -15.97
CA THR A 381 9.66 -10.56 -15.97
C THR A 381 10.32 -10.41 -14.61
N LEU A 382 10.16 -9.26 -13.95
CA LEU A 382 10.66 -9.02 -12.60
C LEU A 382 10.07 -10.04 -11.62
N LEU A 383 8.74 -10.16 -11.59
CA LEU A 383 8.05 -11.08 -10.69
C LEU A 383 8.38 -12.55 -11.01
N GLY A 384 8.46 -12.91 -12.29
CA GLY A 384 8.78 -14.26 -12.74
C GLY A 384 10.19 -14.69 -12.34
N LEU A 385 11.20 -13.88 -12.65
CA LEU A 385 12.59 -14.16 -12.29
C LEU A 385 12.82 -14.05 -10.78
N GLY A 386 12.21 -13.07 -10.11
CA GLY A 386 12.26 -12.94 -8.65
C GLY A 386 11.73 -14.21 -7.97
N ARG A 387 10.55 -14.69 -8.36
CA ARG A 387 10.00 -15.97 -7.85
C ARG A 387 10.95 -17.15 -8.03
N LEU A 388 11.61 -17.25 -9.17
CA LEU A 388 12.53 -18.35 -9.47
C LEU A 388 13.86 -18.25 -8.70
N LEU A 389 14.39 -17.04 -8.54
CA LEU A 389 15.74 -16.81 -8.01
C LEU A 389 15.77 -16.54 -6.50
N THR A 390 14.75 -15.88 -5.95
CA THR A 390 14.69 -15.48 -4.53
C THR A 390 13.61 -16.20 -3.74
N LYS A 391 12.80 -17.05 -4.39
CA LYS A 391 11.64 -17.79 -3.81
C LYS A 391 10.53 -16.90 -3.24
N CYS A 392 10.55 -15.59 -3.51
CA CYS A 392 9.51 -14.66 -3.07
C CYS A 392 8.16 -15.01 -3.67
N LYS A 393 7.08 -14.75 -2.93
CA LYS A 393 5.72 -15.06 -3.39
C LYS A 393 5.02 -13.83 -3.94
N SER A 394 5.30 -12.64 -3.44
CA SER A 394 4.64 -11.40 -3.88
C SER A 394 5.59 -10.44 -4.58
N PHE A 395 5.01 -9.50 -5.32
CA PHE A 395 5.75 -8.40 -5.93
C PHE A 395 6.30 -7.44 -4.87
N ASP A 396 5.52 -7.20 -3.81
CA ASP A 396 5.87 -6.28 -2.73
C ASP A 396 7.05 -6.80 -1.89
N GLU A 397 7.06 -8.10 -1.59
CA GLU A 397 8.20 -8.77 -0.93
C GLU A 397 9.49 -8.63 -1.76
N LEU A 398 9.39 -8.77 -3.09
CA LEU A 398 10.54 -8.61 -3.98
C LEU A 398 11.08 -7.17 -3.98
N LEU A 399 10.18 -6.19 -3.92
CA LEU A 399 10.54 -4.77 -3.84
C LEU A 399 11.18 -4.44 -2.49
N GLU A 400 10.64 -4.93 -1.38
CA GLU A 400 11.20 -4.75 -0.03
C GLU A 400 12.63 -5.31 0.05
N LEU A 401 12.85 -6.54 -0.43
CA LEU A 401 14.18 -7.14 -0.49
C LEU A 401 15.15 -6.34 -1.36
N SER A 402 14.66 -5.72 -2.44
CA SER A 402 15.49 -4.91 -3.33
C SER A 402 16.05 -3.65 -2.65
N VAL A 403 15.39 -3.14 -1.61
CA VAL A 403 15.84 -1.97 -0.85
C VAL A 403 17.08 -2.30 -0.02
N GLU A 404 17.09 -3.47 0.62
CA GLU A 404 18.20 -3.94 1.48
C GLU A 404 19.36 -4.54 0.69
N GLY A 405 19.14 -4.92 -0.57
CA GLY A 405 20.14 -5.55 -1.41
C GLY A 405 21.30 -4.65 -1.81
N ASN A 406 22.36 -5.23 -2.35
CA ASN A 406 23.47 -4.54 -2.96
C ASN A 406 23.75 -5.13 -4.36
N ASN A 407 23.45 -4.36 -5.40
CA ASN A 407 23.60 -4.82 -6.77
C ASN A 407 25.07 -5.05 -7.16
N ARG A 408 26.04 -4.42 -6.47
CA ARG A 408 27.48 -4.57 -6.77
C ARG A 408 28.01 -5.98 -6.49
N ALA A 409 27.31 -6.77 -5.68
CA ALA A 409 27.69 -8.15 -5.39
C ALA A 409 27.41 -9.10 -6.58
N VAL A 410 26.46 -8.73 -7.45
CA VAL A 410 25.95 -9.60 -8.53
C VAL A 410 26.27 -9.01 -9.91
N ASP A 411 26.19 -7.69 -10.05
CA ASP A 411 26.45 -6.99 -11.31
C ASP A 411 27.94 -6.71 -11.52
N MET A 412 28.37 -6.82 -12.77
CA MET A 412 29.68 -6.35 -13.23
C MET A 412 29.60 -4.87 -13.59
N LEU A 413 30.37 -4.03 -12.92
CA LEU A 413 30.45 -2.59 -13.21
C LEU A 413 31.54 -2.27 -14.24
N VAL A 414 31.46 -1.11 -14.88
CA VAL A 414 32.53 -0.59 -15.76
C VAL A 414 33.85 -0.47 -14.99
N GLY A 415 33.80 -0.01 -13.73
CA GLY A 415 34.97 0.04 -12.86
C GLY A 415 35.61 -1.33 -12.61
N ASP A 416 34.82 -2.42 -12.58
CA ASP A 416 35.37 -3.77 -12.40
C ASP A 416 36.19 -4.22 -13.63
N ILE A 417 35.86 -3.71 -14.82
CA ILE A 417 36.56 -4.02 -16.09
C ILE A 417 37.78 -3.12 -16.29
N TYR A 418 37.65 -1.83 -15.97
CA TYR A 418 38.66 -0.80 -16.25
C TYR A 418 39.49 -0.41 -15.01
N GLY A 419 39.49 -1.23 -13.96
CA GLY A 419 40.34 -1.04 -12.78
C GLY A 419 39.98 0.18 -11.92
N GLY A 420 38.69 0.50 -11.81
CA GLY A 420 38.16 1.61 -11.02
C GLY A 420 38.15 2.96 -11.73
N MET A 421 38.62 3.03 -12.97
CA MET A 421 38.58 4.26 -13.77
C MET A 421 37.29 4.38 -14.58
N ASP A 422 36.84 5.62 -14.77
CA ASP A 422 35.78 5.92 -15.73
C ASP A 422 36.27 5.68 -17.15
N TYR A 423 35.40 5.17 -18.01
CA TYR A 423 35.71 5.01 -19.42
C TYR A 423 35.38 6.30 -20.19
N ALA A 424 36.24 7.30 -19.97
CA ALA A 424 36.07 8.68 -20.45
C ALA A 424 35.94 8.80 -21.98
N LYS A 425 36.49 7.86 -22.76
CA LYS A 425 36.44 7.87 -24.23
C LYS A 425 35.02 7.78 -24.79
N ILE A 426 34.11 7.14 -24.06
CA ILE A 426 32.69 7.00 -24.43
C ILE A 426 31.74 7.57 -23.37
N GLY A 427 32.28 8.22 -22.33
CA GLY A 427 31.50 8.86 -21.27
C GLY A 427 30.78 7.88 -20.33
N LEU A 428 31.35 6.69 -20.07
CA LEU A 428 30.78 5.76 -19.09
C LEU A 428 31.45 5.91 -17.72
N THR A 429 30.66 6.17 -16.68
CA THR A 429 31.14 6.20 -15.29
C THR A 429 31.52 4.80 -14.81
N SER A 430 32.50 4.71 -13.91
CA SER A 430 32.95 3.49 -13.24
C SER A 430 31.84 2.77 -12.45
N THR A 431 30.84 3.52 -11.97
CA THR A 431 29.66 2.99 -11.28
C THR A 431 28.56 2.46 -12.21
N ALA A 432 28.68 2.67 -13.52
CA ALA A 432 27.72 2.15 -14.48
C ALA A 432 27.79 0.62 -14.55
N ILE A 433 26.64 -0.03 -14.66
CA ILE A 433 26.58 -1.48 -14.86
C ILE A 433 27.04 -1.77 -16.28
N ALA A 434 28.10 -2.56 -16.42
CA ALA A 434 28.59 -3.05 -17.71
C ALA A 434 27.86 -4.33 -18.12
N SER A 435 27.60 -5.23 -17.16
CA SER A 435 26.87 -6.47 -17.38
C SER A 435 26.09 -6.85 -16.13
N SER A 436 24.75 -6.79 -16.22
CA SER A 436 23.86 -7.30 -15.17
C SER A 436 24.09 -8.80 -14.96
N PHE A 437 24.18 -9.26 -13.71
CA PHE A 437 24.55 -10.65 -13.38
C PHE A 437 25.93 -11.12 -13.87
N GLY A 438 26.80 -10.22 -14.34
CA GLY A 438 28.10 -10.61 -14.90
C GLY A 438 29.02 -11.31 -13.90
N LYS A 439 28.91 -11.01 -12.59
CA LYS A 439 29.76 -11.63 -11.56
C LYS A 439 29.41 -13.08 -11.28
N ALA A 440 28.16 -13.48 -11.53
CA ALA A 440 27.75 -14.89 -11.45
C ALA A 440 28.56 -15.78 -12.40
N VAL A 441 28.95 -15.26 -13.57
CA VAL A 441 29.77 -16.00 -14.54
C VAL A 441 31.24 -16.04 -14.13
N SER A 442 31.79 -14.93 -13.65
CA SER A 442 33.23 -14.83 -13.34
C SER A 442 33.61 -15.51 -12.04
N GLU A 443 32.75 -15.48 -11.02
CA GLU A 443 33.08 -15.95 -9.67
C GLU A 443 32.68 -17.41 -9.41
N ARG A 444 32.01 -18.09 -10.36
CA ARG A 444 31.52 -19.49 -10.25
C ARG A 444 30.86 -19.81 -8.90
N LYS A 445 30.10 -18.84 -8.37
CA LYS A 445 29.29 -18.99 -7.17
C LYS A 445 27.94 -19.60 -7.53
N GLU A 446 27.44 -20.49 -6.69
CA GLU A 446 26.11 -21.08 -6.84
C GLU A 446 25.05 -20.10 -6.35
N LEU A 447 23.77 -20.35 -6.66
CA LEU A 447 22.66 -19.47 -6.27
C LEU A 447 22.57 -19.31 -4.74
N GLU A 448 22.96 -20.34 -3.99
CA GLU A 448 22.97 -20.36 -2.52
C GLU A 448 24.03 -19.43 -1.90
N ASP A 449 25.07 -19.08 -2.66
CA ASP A 449 26.12 -18.16 -2.20
C ASP A 449 25.70 -16.69 -2.31
N TYR A 450 24.61 -16.42 -3.05
CA TYR A 450 24.07 -15.08 -3.22
C TYR A 450 22.95 -14.80 -2.23
N ARG A 451 22.99 -13.60 -1.68
CA ARG A 451 21.89 -13.04 -0.91
C ARG A 451 20.71 -12.77 -1.82
N GLY A 452 19.51 -13.22 -1.43
CA GLY A 452 18.29 -13.00 -2.21
C GLY A 452 17.99 -11.52 -2.42
N GLU A 453 18.34 -10.68 -1.44
CA GLU A 453 18.23 -9.22 -1.49
C GLU A 453 19.08 -8.62 -2.62
N ASP A 454 20.34 -9.07 -2.74
CA ASP A 454 21.29 -8.59 -3.75
C ASP A 454 20.80 -8.94 -5.17
N VAL A 455 20.26 -10.15 -5.33
CA VAL A 455 19.65 -10.62 -6.58
C VAL A 455 18.40 -9.82 -6.92
N ALA A 456 17.50 -9.59 -5.95
CA ALA A 456 16.30 -8.78 -6.14
C ALA A 456 16.65 -7.35 -6.60
N ARG A 457 17.67 -6.73 -5.99
CA ARG A 457 18.14 -5.39 -6.36
C ARG A 457 18.77 -5.35 -7.76
N SER A 458 19.57 -6.36 -8.11
CA SER A 458 20.15 -6.49 -9.45
C SER A 458 19.05 -6.67 -10.51
N LEU A 459 18.05 -7.52 -10.26
CA LEU A 459 16.90 -7.70 -11.17
C LEU A 459 16.14 -6.40 -11.39
N LEU A 460 15.79 -5.70 -10.31
CA LEU A 460 15.06 -4.43 -10.40
C LEU A 460 15.84 -3.37 -11.18
N ARG A 461 17.16 -3.27 -10.94
CA ARG A 461 18.04 -2.36 -11.70
C ARG A 461 18.17 -2.76 -13.16
N MET A 462 18.33 -4.04 -13.46
CA MET A 462 18.43 -4.54 -14.82
C MET A 462 17.19 -4.17 -15.62
N ILE A 463 16.00 -4.42 -15.08
CA ILE A 463 14.73 -4.14 -15.76
C ILE A 463 14.52 -2.63 -15.88
N SER A 464 14.70 -1.87 -14.81
CA SER A 464 14.53 -0.40 -14.84
C SER A 464 15.50 0.27 -15.81
N ASN A 465 16.78 -0.13 -15.82
CA ASN A 465 17.77 0.39 -16.75
C ASN A 465 17.51 -0.04 -18.19
N ASN A 466 17.07 -1.29 -18.42
CA ASN A 466 16.70 -1.73 -19.75
C ASN A 466 15.53 -0.91 -20.30
N ILE A 467 14.52 -0.68 -19.47
CA ILE A 467 13.37 0.17 -19.82
C ILE A 467 13.83 1.59 -20.17
N ALA A 468 14.62 2.23 -19.29
CA ALA A 468 15.14 3.57 -19.55
C ALA A 468 16.02 3.62 -20.81
N GLN A 469 16.90 2.64 -21.01
CA GLN A 469 17.81 2.60 -22.15
C GLN A 469 17.06 2.40 -23.48
N VAL A 470 16.07 1.51 -23.53
CA VAL A 470 15.25 1.29 -24.73
C VAL A 470 14.46 2.56 -25.06
N GLN A 471 13.93 3.26 -24.04
CA GLN A 471 13.22 4.51 -24.23
C GLN A 471 14.12 5.61 -24.79
N ILE A 472 15.31 5.79 -24.20
CA ILE A 472 16.24 6.82 -24.68
C ILE A 472 16.80 6.46 -26.06
N ALA A 473 17.07 5.18 -26.33
CA ALA A 473 17.45 4.73 -27.66
C ALA A 473 16.36 5.08 -28.69
N TYR A 474 15.09 4.94 -28.31
CA TYR A 474 13.96 5.34 -29.14
C TYR A 474 13.85 6.86 -29.33
N LEU A 475 13.99 7.65 -28.25
CA LEU A 475 13.96 9.11 -28.32
C LEU A 475 15.10 9.67 -29.17
N ASN A 476 16.31 9.10 -29.04
CA ASN A 476 17.46 9.45 -29.86
C ASN A 476 17.25 9.05 -31.33
N ALA A 477 16.66 7.88 -31.59
CA ALA A 477 16.35 7.41 -32.95
C ALA A 477 15.27 8.26 -33.63
N LEU A 478 14.39 8.90 -32.86
CA LEU A 478 13.33 9.73 -33.41
C LEU A 478 13.78 11.11 -33.90
N HIS A 479 15.00 11.59 -33.59
CA HIS A 479 15.47 12.95 -33.96
C HIS A 479 14.44 14.07 -33.64
N HIS A 480 13.50 13.84 -32.73
CA HIS A 480 12.39 14.74 -32.44
C HIS A 480 12.56 15.38 -31.08
N SER A 481 12.19 16.65 -31.00
CA SER A 481 12.24 17.56 -29.85
C SER A 481 11.36 17.15 -28.65
N MET A 482 11.15 15.86 -28.40
CA MET A 482 10.32 15.35 -27.32
C MET A 482 11.12 15.30 -26.02
N LYS A 483 10.81 16.21 -25.11
CA LYS A 483 11.51 16.35 -23.81
C LYS A 483 10.82 15.61 -22.67
N ARG A 484 9.59 15.12 -22.88
CA ARG A 484 8.72 14.60 -21.82
C ARG A 484 8.38 13.13 -22.03
N ILE A 485 8.68 12.32 -21.02
CA ILE A 485 8.34 10.90 -20.96
C ILE A 485 7.41 10.72 -19.76
N LEU A 486 6.20 10.25 -20.02
CA LEU A 486 5.23 9.92 -18.98
C LEU A 486 5.26 8.42 -18.73
N PHE A 487 5.50 8.04 -17.48
CA PHE A 487 5.48 6.66 -17.04
C PHE A 487 4.13 6.34 -16.42
N GLY A 488 3.49 5.29 -16.96
CA GLY A 488 2.25 4.73 -16.46
C GLY A 488 2.39 3.24 -16.15
N GLY A 489 1.30 2.65 -15.67
CA GLY A 489 1.23 1.24 -15.29
C GLY A 489 1.41 1.02 -13.79
N PHE A 490 1.26 -0.24 -13.36
CA PHE A 490 1.25 -0.62 -11.95
C PHE A 490 2.61 -1.17 -11.46
N PHE A 491 3.69 -0.96 -12.22
CA PHE A 491 5.03 -1.40 -11.84
C PHE A 491 5.68 -0.46 -10.81
N ILE A 492 5.39 0.83 -10.92
CA ILE A 492 6.11 1.87 -10.18
C ILE A 492 5.54 2.00 -8.77
N ARG A 493 4.21 1.96 -8.59
CA ARG A 493 3.44 2.01 -7.33
C ARG A 493 3.91 3.10 -6.34
N GLY A 494 4.53 4.17 -6.84
CA GLY A 494 5.17 5.19 -5.99
C GLY A 494 6.43 4.72 -5.24
N HIS A 495 7.06 3.61 -5.63
CA HIS A 495 8.34 3.16 -5.08
C HIS A 495 9.45 4.11 -5.47
N GLU A 496 9.94 4.85 -4.47
CA GLU A 496 10.98 5.88 -4.61
C GLU A 496 12.23 5.35 -5.32
N TYR A 497 12.70 4.16 -4.96
CA TYR A 497 13.90 3.57 -5.55
C TYR A 497 13.75 3.27 -7.05
N THR A 498 12.59 2.78 -7.47
CA THR A 498 12.30 2.50 -8.88
C THR A 498 12.18 3.79 -9.68
N MET A 499 11.46 4.79 -9.14
CA MET A 499 11.31 6.10 -9.76
C MET A 499 12.65 6.82 -9.92
N ASP A 500 13.50 6.77 -8.89
CA ASP A 500 14.84 7.35 -8.91
C ASP A 500 15.73 6.66 -9.94
N THR A 501 15.74 5.32 -9.96
CA THR A 501 16.55 4.54 -10.92
C THR A 501 16.16 4.87 -12.37
N ILE A 502 14.86 4.95 -12.66
CA ILE A 502 14.36 5.32 -13.98
C ILE A 502 14.77 6.76 -14.32
N SER A 503 14.58 7.71 -13.41
CA SER A 503 14.87 9.12 -13.64
C SER A 503 16.35 9.40 -13.83
N VAL A 504 17.21 8.77 -13.02
CA VAL A 504 18.67 8.81 -13.17
C VAL A 504 19.08 8.20 -14.50
N GLY A 505 18.50 7.06 -14.88
CA GLY A 505 18.76 6.41 -16.18
C GLY A 505 18.40 7.32 -17.36
N VAL A 506 17.19 7.88 -17.35
CA VAL A 506 16.70 8.81 -18.38
C VAL A 506 17.60 10.04 -18.45
N HIS A 507 17.94 10.65 -17.31
CA HIS A 507 18.79 11.82 -17.25
C HIS A 507 20.20 11.55 -17.77
N TYR A 508 20.80 10.43 -17.34
CA TYR A 508 22.15 10.01 -17.73
C TYR A 508 22.25 9.77 -19.24
N TRP A 509 21.35 8.97 -19.81
CA TRP A 509 21.42 8.61 -21.23
C TRP A 509 20.95 9.73 -22.17
N SER A 510 20.06 10.63 -21.71
CA SER A 510 19.64 11.80 -22.49
C SER A 510 20.56 13.01 -22.32
N LYS A 511 21.62 12.92 -21.50
CA LYS A 511 22.48 14.06 -21.13
C LYS A 511 21.67 15.25 -20.57
N GLY A 512 20.55 14.95 -19.91
CA GLY A 512 19.64 15.94 -19.34
C GLY A 512 18.64 16.59 -20.30
N GLU A 513 18.58 16.16 -21.57
CA GLU A 513 17.62 16.70 -22.54
C GLU A 513 16.18 16.21 -22.32
N ALA A 514 16.02 15.02 -21.73
CA ALA A 514 14.72 14.42 -21.44
C ALA A 514 14.46 14.32 -19.93
N LYS A 515 13.18 14.44 -19.55
CA LYS A 515 12.71 14.28 -18.17
C LYS A 515 11.72 13.13 -18.06
N ALA A 516 11.94 12.29 -17.04
CA ALA A 516 11.01 11.25 -16.63
C ALA A 516 9.95 11.83 -15.70
N MET A 517 8.68 11.64 -16.04
CA MET A 517 7.53 12.14 -15.30
C MET A 517 6.63 10.95 -14.94
N PHE A 518 6.11 10.95 -13.73
CA PHE A 518 5.25 9.91 -13.16
C PHE A 518 3.86 10.48 -12.87
N LEU A 519 2.87 9.60 -12.83
CA LEU A 519 1.47 9.95 -12.57
C LEU A 519 1.03 9.34 -11.24
N ARG A 520 0.18 10.04 -10.47
CA ARG A 520 -0.32 9.48 -9.21
C ARG A 520 -1.25 8.29 -9.43
N HIS A 521 -2.05 8.34 -10.49
CA HIS A 521 -3.00 7.30 -10.88
C HIS A 521 -2.48 6.47 -12.08
N GLU A 522 -1.17 6.27 -12.14
CA GLU A 522 -0.45 5.54 -13.20
C GLU A 522 -1.07 4.18 -13.58
N GLY A 523 -1.59 3.44 -12.61
CA GLY A 523 -2.15 2.11 -12.81
C GLY A 523 -3.60 2.05 -13.31
N PHE A 524 -4.31 3.19 -13.30
CA PHE A 524 -5.75 3.26 -13.55
C PHE A 524 -6.11 3.93 -14.87
N LEU A 525 -5.12 4.37 -15.66
CA LEU A 525 -5.34 5.07 -16.93
C LEU A 525 -6.26 4.29 -17.88
N GLY A 526 -6.06 2.97 -18.02
CA GLY A 526 -6.91 2.13 -18.87
C GLY A 526 -8.36 2.08 -18.38
N ALA A 527 -8.57 1.90 -17.07
CA ALA A 527 -9.92 1.87 -16.50
C ALA A 527 -10.62 3.24 -16.60
N LEU A 528 -9.88 4.34 -16.45
CA LEU A 528 -10.39 5.70 -16.65
C LEU A 528 -10.78 5.97 -18.11
N GLY A 529 -9.97 5.54 -19.09
CA GLY A 529 -10.36 5.66 -20.50
C GLY A 529 -11.58 4.83 -20.86
N ALA A 530 -11.67 3.60 -20.33
CA ALA A 530 -12.88 2.78 -20.47
C ALA A 530 -14.10 3.42 -19.80
N PHE A 531 -13.90 4.16 -18.71
CA PHE A 531 -14.96 4.94 -18.06
C PHE A 531 -15.44 6.10 -18.94
N LEU A 532 -14.52 6.85 -19.57
CA LEU A 532 -14.88 7.93 -20.50
C LEU A 532 -15.63 7.44 -21.74
N ALA A 533 -15.40 6.20 -22.16
CA ALA A 533 -16.12 5.59 -23.27
C ALA A 533 -17.63 5.39 -23.01
N TYR A 534 -18.13 5.68 -21.81
CA TYR A 534 -19.57 5.76 -21.53
C TYR A 534 -20.22 7.04 -22.10
N ASP A 535 -19.50 8.16 -22.16
CA ASP A 535 -20.05 9.48 -22.54
C ASP A 535 -19.76 9.87 -24.00
N LEU A 536 -18.96 9.09 -24.73
CA LEU A 536 -18.63 9.28 -26.15
C LEU A 536 -19.69 8.71 -27.13
N ARG A 537 -20.96 8.58 -26.72
CA ARG A 537 -22.04 8.06 -27.58
C ARG A 537 -23.03 9.11 -28.03
#